data_AF-A0A6A6Z619-F1
#
_entry.id   AF-A0A6A6Z619-F1
#
_cell.length_a   1.000
_cell.length_b   1.000
_cell.length_c   1.000
_cell.angle_alpha   90.00
_cell.angle_beta   90.00
_cell.angle_gamma   90.00
#
_symmetry.space_group_name_H-M   'P 1'
#
loop_
_entity.id
_entity.type
_entity.pdbx_description
1 polymer ?
#
loop_
_entity_poly.entity_id
_entity_poly.type
_entity_poly.pdbx_seq_one_letter_code
_entity_poly.pdbx_strand_id
1 'polypeptide(L)'
;MTTEPPTTHTPGIFYVASRISNPNLPVPLFTTWYNLIHIPDILKTSGIRSATRYTSLSPATAPKPYLALYPCELEFLSSKEFLTDIPFASELLKVPDENGVEGDGSSFKVADFDTRGFETLGEWSKEERKPGPSPFLATVLFNSSATSTERLAIECALHGLVPSRTRLYKLNFVWGREEKAKSEEEEKKPAGYLALHEFSEEEFSRDAFRTAQGAMNGEEVEVQGYELSFAAGEVE
;
A
#
# COMPACT_ATOMS: atom_id res chain seq x y z
N MET A 1 -20.29 -28.70 25.56
CA MET A 1 -19.33 -27.58 25.44
C MET A 1 -18.85 -27.57 24.00
N THR A 2 -19.43 -26.72 23.17
CA THR A 2 -19.00 -26.51 21.78
C THR A 2 -17.80 -25.59 21.83
N THR A 3 -16.60 -26.15 21.68
CA THR A 3 -15.39 -25.36 21.46
C THR A 3 -15.48 -24.78 20.05
N GLU A 4 -15.67 -23.47 19.94
CA GLU A 4 -15.45 -22.76 18.68
C GLU A 4 -14.04 -23.09 18.17
N PRO A 5 -13.86 -23.31 16.85
CA PRO A 5 -12.53 -23.49 16.30
C PRO A 5 -11.69 -22.24 16.62
N PRO A 6 -10.38 -22.39 16.88
CA PRO A 6 -9.53 -21.23 17.10
C PRO A 6 -9.61 -20.32 15.87
N THR A 7 -10.06 -19.07 16.07
CA THR A 7 -9.87 -18.03 15.07
C THR A 7 -8.37 -17.85 14.92
N THR A 8 -7.84 -18.26 13.77
CA THR A 8 -6.52 -17.81 13.37
C THR A 8 -6.63 -16.30 13.21
N HIS A 9 -5.85 -15.58 14.00
CA HIS A 9 -5.64 -14.15 13.84
C HIS A 9 -4.27 -14.06 13.20
N THR A 10 -4.24 -13.77 11.90
CA THR A 10 -3.00 -13.59 11.15
C THR A 10 -2.74 -12.08 11.01
N PRO A 11 -1.85 -11.49 11.83
CA PRO A 11 -1.57 -10.08 11.76
C PRO A 11 -0.89 -9.75 10.45
N GLY A 12 -1.39 -8.73 9.77
CA GLY A 12 -0.90 -8.37 8.46
C GLY A 12 -1.18 -6.93 8.09
N ILE A 13 -1.00 -6.66 6.82
CA ILE A 13 -1.28 -5.38 6.22
C ILE A 13 -2.03 -5.58 4.92
N PHE A 14 -3.12 -4.82 4.79
CA PHE A 14 -3.81 -4.64 3.54
C PHE A 14 -3.12 -3.53 2.77
N TYR A 15 -2.39 -3.92 1.73
CA TYR A 15 -1.60 -3.06 0.86
C TYR A 15 -2.43 -2.69 -0.38
N VAL A 16 -2.64 -1.40 -0.63
CA VAL A 16 -3.43 -0.90 -1.76
C VAL A 16 -2.63 0.18 -2.51
N ALA A 17 -1.88 -0.24 -3.52
CA ALA A 17 -1.26 0.68 -4.47
C ALA A 17 -2.27 1.06 -5.57
N SER A 18 -2.28 2.30 -6.03
CA SER A 18 -3.26 2.77 -7.00
C SER A 18 -2.75 3.88 -7.92
N ARG A 19 -3.40 3.97 -9.08
CA ARG A 19 -3.25 5.06 -10.05
C ARG A 19 -4.63 5.45 -10.57
N ILE A 20 -4.87 6.74 -10.79
CA ILE A 20 -6.07 7.21 -11.50
C ILE A 20 -5.97 6.76 -12.96
N SER A 21 -6.96 5.99 -13.44
CA SER A 21 -7.02 5.47 -14.80
C SER A 21 -7.89 6.33 -15.71
N ASN A 22 -8.90 7.01 -15.16
CA ASN A 22 -9.72 7.96 -15.91
C ASN A 22 -9.04 9.35 -15.93
N PRO A 23 -8.59 9.85 -17.10
CA PRO A 23 -7.90 11.14 -17.20
C PRO A 23 -8.78 12.34 -16.85
N ASN A 24 -10.11 12.19 -16.91
CA ASN A 24 -11.06 13.24 -16.56
C ASN A 24 -11.30 13.34 -15.05
N LEU A 25 -10.78 12.41 -14.23
CA LEU A 25 -10.86 12.48 -12.77
C LEU A 25 -9.72 13.34 -12.22
N PRO A 26 -9.98 14.52 -11.63
CA PRO A 26 -8.92 15.34 -11.04
C PRO A 26 -8.33 14.67 -9.80
N VAL A 27 -6.99 14.77 -9.64
CA VAL A 27 -6.27 14.26 -8.46
C VAL A 27 -6.86 14.77 -7.13
N PRO A 28 -7.22 16.06 -6.97
CA PRO A 28 -7.83 16.54 -5.73
C PRO A 28 -9.18 15.88 -5.41
N LEU A 29 -9.97 15.54 -6.43
CA LEU A 29 -11.28 14.92 -6.27
C LEU A 29 -11.14 13.46 -5.80
N PHE A 30 -10.23 12.71 -6.44
CA PHE A 30 -9.86 11.36 -5.99
C PHE A 30 -9.33 11.37 -4.56
N THR A 31 -8.45 12.32 -4.24
CA THR A 31 -7.87 12.46 -2.89
C THR A 31 -8.94 12.78 -1.84
N THR A 32 -9.89 13.66 -2.17
CA THR A 32 -11.01 14.02 -1.30
C THR A 32 -11.90 12.81 -1.02
N TRP A 33 -12.30 12.09 -2.06
CA TRP A 33 -13.09 10.86 -1.90
C TRP A 33 -12.34 9.84 -1.03
N TYR A 34 -11.07 9.59 -1.33
CA TYR A 34 -10.31 8.56 -0.63
C TYR A 34 -10.15 8.91 0.86
N ASN A 35 -9.72 10.14 1.16
CA ASN A 35 -9.37 10.54 2.52
C ASN A 35 -10.61 10.85 3.39
N LEU A 36 -11.66 11.45 2.81
CA LEU A 36 -12.80 11.96 3.57
C LEU A 36 -14.06 11.08 3.47
N ILE A 37 -14.08 10.09 2.58
CA ILE A 37 -15.21 9.17 2.43
C ILE A 37 -14.74 7.72 2.61
N HIS A 38 -13.87 7.24 1.72
CA HIS A 38 -13.53 5.82 1.67
C HIS A 38 -12.79 5.34 2.93
N ILE A 39 -11.73 6.03 3.37
CA ILE A 39 -11.03 5.67 4.62
C ILE A 39 -11.97 5.74 5.83
N PRO A 40 -12.76 6.81 6.04
CA PRO A 40 -13.74 6.83 7.12
C PRO A 40 -14.73 5.67 7.09
N ASP A 41 -15.18 5.23 5.90
CA ASP A 41 -16.06 4.06 5.79
C ASP A 41 -15.34 2.76 6.15
N ILE A 42 -14.07 2.59 5.77
CA ILE A 42 -13.23 1.48 6.21
C ILE A 42 -13.08 1.48 7.74
N LEU A 43 -12.78 2.63 8.35
CA LEU A 43 -12.55 2.74 9.81
C LEU A 43 -13.81 2.56 10.66
N LYS A 44 -15.00 2.57 10.06
CA LYS A 44 -16.24 2.18 10.75
C LYS A 44 -16.36 0.67 10.94
N THR A 45 -15.59 -0.10 10.17
CA THR A 45 -15.60 -1.56 10.28
C THR A 45 -14.84 -2.06 11.51
N SER A 46 -15.11 -3.29 11.92
CA SER A 46 -14.53 -3.88 13.13
C SER A 46 -13.06 -4.30 12.98
N GLY A 47 -12.59 -4.56 11.76
CA GLY A 47 -11.29 -5.21 11.52
C GLY A 47 -10.15 -4.29 11.11
N ILE A 48 -10.40 -3.01 10.83
CA ILE A 48 -9.36 -2.03 10.49
C ILE A 48 -9.50 -0.81 11.40
N ARG A 49 -8.45 -0.54 12.18
CA ARG A 49 -8.45 0.54 13.18
C ARG A 49 -7.65 1.77 12.80
N SER A 50 -6.79 1.62 11.78
CA SER A 50 -5.95 2.71 11.31
C SER A 50 -5.70 2.59 9.82
N ALA A 51 -5.45 3.75 9.21
CA ALA A 51 -5.16 3.87 7.79
C ALA A 51 -4.10 4.94 7.59
N THR A 52 -3.14 4.63 6.74
CA THR A 52 -2.16 5.61 6.26
C THR A 52 -2.19 5.65 4.76
N ARG A 53 -2.06 6.86 4.21
CA ARG A 53 -1.95 7.11 2.78
C ARG A 53 -0.69 7.89 2.49
N TYR A 54 -0.06 7.46 1.41
CA TYR A 54 1.20 7.94 0.95
C TYR A 54 1.11 8.28 -0.54
N THR A 55 1.85 9.32 -0.93
CA THR A 55 2.02 9.72 -2.33
C THR A 55 3.48 9.49 -2.72
N SER A 56 3.71 8.91 -3.89
CA SER A 56 5.05 8.65 -4.39
C SER A 56 5.89 9.92 -4.43
N LEU A 57 7.18 9.80 -4.12
CA LEU A 57 8.14 10.90 -4.27
C LEU A 57 8.36 11.30 -5.74
N SER A 58 7.91 10.47 -6.68
CA SER A 58 7.99 10.67 -8.14
C SER A 58 6.65 10.32 -8.81
N PRO A 59 5.56 11.05 -8.50
CA PRO A 59 4.19 10.63 -8.86
C PRO A 59 3.93 10.66 -10.37
N ALA A 60 4.70 11.44 -11.14
CA ALA A 60 4.58 11.53 -12.59
C ALA A 60 5.11 10.28 -13.33
N THR A 61 6.02 9.52 -12.70
CA THR A 61 6.67 8.37 -13.33
C THR A 61 6.38 7.05 -12.62
N ALA A 62 5.88 7.08 -11.39
CA ALA A 62 5.51 5.88 -10.65
C ALA A 62 4.30 5.16 -11.30
N PRO A 63 4.36 3.84 -11.53
CA PRO A 63 3.24 3.07 -12.09
C PRO A 63 1.95 3.17 -11.27
N LYS A 64 2.08 3.21 -9.94
CA LYS A 64 1.00 3.39 -8.97
C LYS A 64 1.41 4.43 -7.92
N PRO A 65 1.18 5.72 -8.17
CA PRO A 65 1.74 6.81 -7.37
C PRO A 65 1.07 6.99 -6.01
N TYR A 66 -0.04 6.31 -5.71
CA TYR A 66 -0.72 6.43 -4.42
C TYR A 66 -0.73 5.08 -3.71
N LEU A 67 -0.41 5.08 -2.42
CA LEU A 67 -0.40 3.89 -1.59
C LEU A 67 -1.29 4.11 -0.36
N ALA A 68 -2.20 3.19 -0.08
CA ALA A 68 -2.87 3.10 1.21
C ALA A 68 -2.46 1.81 1.92
N LEU A 69 -2.26 1.91 3.22
CA LEU A 69 -1.87 0.81 4.08
C LEU A 69 -2.84 0.73 5.27
N TYR A 70 -3.39 -0.46 5.48
CA TYR A 70 -4.29 -0.74 6.60
C TYR A 70 -3.77 -1.94 7.38
N PRO A 71 -3.17 -1.74 8.56
CA PRO A 71 -2.88 -2.83 9.48
C PRO A 71 -4.19 -3.53 9.88
N CYS A 72 -4.23 -4.86 9.77
CA CYS A 72 -5.41 -5.65 10.08
C CYS A 72 -5.08 -7.13 10.30
N GLU A 73 -6.05 -7.88 10.83
CA GLU A 73 -6.04 -9.34 10.74
C GLU A 73 -6.48 -9.75 9.33
N LEU A 74 -5.70 -10.59 8.64
CA LEU A 74 -5.93 -10.89 7.22
C LEU A 74 -7.27 -11.60 6.96
N GLU A 75 -7.75 -12.38 7.92
CA GLU A 75 -9.05 -13.05 7.87
C GLU A 75 -10.21 -12.06 7.71
N PHE A 76 -10.07 -10.84 8.25
CA PHE A 76 -11.08 -9.80 8.13
C PHE A 76 -11.35 -9.41 6.66
N LEU A 77 -10.34 -9.48 5.80
CA LEU A 77 -10.44 -9.09 4.39
C LEU A 77 -11.31 -10.06 3.57
N SER A 78 -11.59 -11.24 4.12
CA SER A 78 -12.54 -12.22 3.55
C SER A 78 -13.90 -12.20 4.26
N SER A 79 -14.09 -11.33 5.24
CA SER A 79 -15.33 -11.23 6.00
C SER A 79 -16.45 -10.59 5.17
N LYS A 80 -17.70 -10.91 5.53
CA LYS A 80 -18.87 -10.26 4.91
C LYS A 80 -18.83 -8.75 5.12
N GLU A 81 -18.49 -8.30 6.32
CA GLU A 81 -18.40 -6.88 6.66
C GLU A 81 -17.48 -6.13 5.69
N PHE A 82 -16.26 -6.64 5.49
CA PHE A 82 -15.33 -6.03 4.55
C PHE A 82 -15.84 -6.04 3.10
N LEU A 83 -16.43 -7.16 2.66
CA LEU A 83 -16.85 -7.35 1.27
C LEU A 83 -18.15 -6.61 0.92
N THR A 84 -19.02 -6.30 1.88
CA THR A 84 -20.34 -5.72 1.60
C THR A 84 -20.55 -4.34 2.19
N ASP A 85 -19.90 -4.00 3.30
CA ASP A 85 -20.28 -2.82 4.07
C ASP A 85 -19.41 -1.60 3.73
N ILE A 86 -18.32 -1.79 2.96
CA ILE A 86 -17.44 -0.72 2.48
C ILE A 86 -17.87 -0.27 1.07
N PRO A 87 -18.39 0.97 0.89
CA PRO A 87 -18.78 1.45 -0.42
C PRO A 87 -17.57 1.75 -1.30
N PHE A 88 -17.57 1.19 -2.52
CA PHE A 88 -16.59 1.51 -3.55
C PHE A 88 -17.10 2.51 -4.59
N ALA A 89 -18.39 2.87 -4.54
CA ALA A 89 -18.99 3.88 -5.40
C ALA A 89 -19.24 5.20 -4.66
N SER A 90 -19.11 6.33 -5.36
CA SER A 90 -19.37 7.67 -4.81
C SER A 90 -19.80 8.65 -5.89
N GLU A 91 -20.67 9.60 -5.54
CA GLU A 91 -21.05 10.73 -6.40
C GLU A 91 -19.84 11.57 -6.83
N LEU A 92 -18.81 11.69 -5.99
CA LEU A 92 -17.57 12.40 -6.33
C LEU A 92 -16.79 11.74 -7.46
N LEU A 93 -17.08 10.48 -7.77
CA LEU A 93 -16.40 9.71 -8.81
C LEU A 93 -17.25 9.57 -10.08
N LYS A 94 -18.45 10.19 -10.11
CA LYS A 94 -19.26 10.30 -11.33
C LYS A 94 -18.66 11.37 -12.23
N VAL A 95 -17.59 10.98 -12.91
CA VAL A 95 -16.94 11.77 -13.94
C VAL A 95 -17.12 11.08 -15.29
N PRO A 96 -17.17 11.84 -16.40
CA PRO A 96 -17.25 11.26 -17.73
C PRO A 96 -15.99 10.43 -18.05
N ASP A 97 -16.15 9.35 -18.80
CA ASP A 97 -15.05 8.62 -19.42
C ASP A 97 -14.48 9.39 -20.63
N GLU A 98 -13.51 8.79 -21.32
CA GLU A 98 -12.88 9.37 -22.52
C GLU A 98 -13.88 9.62 -23.68
N ASN A 99 -15.03 8.94 -23.67
CA ASN A 99 -16.10 9.08 -24.67
C ASN A 99 -17.19 10.06 -24.22
N GLY A 100 -17.04 10.70 -23.05
CA GLY A 100 -18.02 11.63 -22.49
C GLY A 100 -19.21 10.96 -21.82
N VAL A 101 -19.17 9.64 -21.59
CA VAL A 101 -20.23 8.91 -20.89
C VAL A 101 -20.01 9.02 -19.39
N GLU A 102 -21.00 9.52 -18.66
CA GLU A 102 -20.94 9.65 -17.20
C GLU A 102 -20.79 8.27 -16.53
N GLY A 103 -19.80 8.13 -15.64
CA GLY A 103 -19.59 6.92 -14.86
C GLY A 103 -20.65 6.72 -13.77
N ASP A 104 -20.77 5.49 -13.28
CA ASP A 104 -21.66 5.11 -12.17
C ASP A 104 -21.10 5.49 -10.78
N GLY A 105 -19.94 6.15 -10.74
CA GLY A 105 -19.25 6.50 -9.50
C GLY A 105 -18.37 5.40 -8.92
N SER A 106 -18.24 4.24 -9.57
CA SER A 106 -17.38 3.15 -9.10
C SER A 106 -15.89 3.53 -9.15
N SER A 107 -15.19 3.39 -8.03
CA SER A 107 -13.75 3.61 -7.94
C SER A 107 -12.96 2.71 -8.88
N PHE A 108 -13.43 1.48 -9.11
CA PHE A 108 -12.78 0.51 -10.02
C PHE A 108 -12.84 0.90 -11.50
N LYS A 109 -13.72 1.85 -11.88
CA LYS A 109 -13.79 2.39 -13.25
C LYS A 109 -12.90 3.60 -13.47
N VAL A 110 -12.51 4.29 -12.40
CA VAL A 110 -11.76 5.55 -12.47
C VAL A 110 -10.34 5.46 -11.91
N ALA A 111 -10.02 4.37 -11.21
CA ALA A 111 -8.70 4.06 -10.71
C ALA A 111 -8.36 2.57 -10.86
N ASP A 112 -7.09 2.30 -11.08
CA ASP A 112 -6.51 0.96 -11.14
C ASP A 112 -5.81 0.63 -9.81
N PHE A 113 -6.30 -0.39 -9.12
CA PHE A 113 -5.83 -0.82 -7.80
C PHE A 113 -4.99 -2.11 -7.92
N ASP A 114 -3.84 -2.13 -7.25
CA ASP A 114 -3.10 -3.35 -6.94
C ASP A 114 -3.22 -3.59 -5.45
N THR A 115 -3.93 -4.67 -5.13
CA THR A 115 -4.45 -4.89 -3.79
C THR A 115 -4.02 -6.25 -3.29
N ARG A 116 -3.34 -6.26 -2.15
CA ARG A 116 -2.65 -7.44 -1.62
C ARG A 116 -2.80 -7.52 -0.12
N GLY A 117 -2.98 -8.75 0.39
CA GLY A 117 -2.86 -9.05 1.81
C GLY A 117 -1.48 -9.61 2.08
N PHE A 118 -0.73 -9.00 3.00
CA PHE A 118 0.58 -9.48 3.42
C PHE A 118 0.59 -9.84 4.91
N GLU A 119 1.07 -11.03 5.24
CA GLU A 119 1.26 -11.52 6.61
C GLU A 119 2.55 -10.96 7.20
N THR A 120 2.51 -10.54 8.46
CA THR A 120 3.67 -9.99 9.18
C THR A 120 4.67 -11.08 9.51
N LEU A 121 5.93 -10.90 9.10
CA LEU A 121 7.04 -11.80 9.46
C LEU A 121 7.92 -11.24 10.58
N GLY A 122 8.05 -9.92 10.66
CA GLY A 122 8.89 -9.29 11.68
C GLY A 122 8.93 -7.77 11.59
N GLU A 123 9.34 -7.15 12.69
CA GLU A 123 9.52 -5.71 12.83
C GLU A 123 10.81 -5.41 13.60
N TRP A 124 11.54 -4.40 13.16
CA TRP A 124 12.73 -3.88 13.83
C TRP A 124 12.65 -2.35 13.88
N SER A 125 12.76 -1.79 15.08
CA SER A 125 12.60 -0.36 15.32
C SER A 125 13.75 0.18 16.19
N LYS A 126 14.17 1.42 15.95
CA LYS A 126 15.05 2.16 16.87
C LYS A 126 14.30 2.46 18.17
N GLU A 127 15.00 2.39 19.30
CA GLU A 127 14.39 2.67 20.62
C GLU A 127 13.77 4.06 20.72
N GLU A 128 14.36 5.06 20.04
CA GLU A 128 13.95 6.47 20.10
C GLU A 128 12.89 6.86 19.05
N ARG A 129 12.26 5.89 18.37
CA ARG A 129 11.26 6.17 17.34
C ARG A 129 10.07 6.94 17.93
N LYS A 130 9.69 8.05 17.27
CA LYS A 130 8.46 8.80 17.60
C LYS A 130 7.22 7.93 17.26
N PRO A 131 6.21 7.87 18.15
CA PRO A 131 4.94 7.21 17.82
C PRO A 131 4.29 7.95 16.65
N GLY A 132 3.54 7.26 15.79
CA GLY A 132 3.02 7.92 14.60
C GLY A 132 3.19 7.15 13.30
N PRO A 133 2.44 7.54 12.25
CA PRO A 133 2.82 7.21 10.90
C PRO A 133 4.14 7.93 10.55
N SER A 134 5.04 7.21 9.90
CA SER A 134 6.31 7.80 9.47
C SER A 134 6.08 8.70 8.25
N PRO A 135 6.69 9.91 8.22
CA PRO A 135 6.49 10.88 7.14
C PRO A 135 7.02 10.38 5.79
N PHE A 136 8.05 9.53 5.81
CA PHE A 136 8.60 8.92 4.61
C PHE A 136 8.62 7.40 4.71
N LEU A 137 8.35 6.76 3.58
CA LEU A 137 8.25 5.31 3.46
C LEU A 137 8.95 4.86 2.17
N ALA A 138 9.80 3.84 2.28
CA ALA A 138 10.26 3.06 1.13
C ALA A 138 9.62 1.67 1.17
N THR A 139 8.99 1.27 0.08
CA THR A 139 8.50 -0.09 -0.13
C THR A 139 9.50 -0.88 -0.96
N VAL A 140 9.75 -2.12 -0.56
CA VAL A 140 10.58 -3.07 -1.29
C VAL A 140 9.75 -4.31 -1.56
N LEU A 141 9.32 -4.49 -2.80
CA LEU A 141 8.62 -5.69 -3.25
C LEU A 141 9.63 -6.61 -3.94
N PHE A 142 9.74 -7.85 -3.49
CA PHE A 142 10.74 -8.78 -4.02
C PHE A 142 10.28 -10.24 -3.96
N ASN A 143 10.93 -11.09 -4.75
CA ASN A 143 10.86 -12.54 -4.62
C ASN A 143 12.08 -13.03 -3.82
N SER A 144 11.92 -14.08 -3.02
CA SER A 144 13.01 -14.54 -2.15
C SER A 144 14.05 -15.38 -2.89
N SER A 145 15.30 -14.95 -2.79
CA SER A 145 16.50 -15.79 -2.69
C SER A 145 17.48 -15.25 -1.61
N ALA A 146 16.91 -14.61 -0.57
CA ALA A 146 17.58 -13.94 0.55
C ALA A 146 18.75 -13.00 0.16
N THR A 147 18.45 -11.74 -0.22
CA THR A 147 19.42 -10.61 -0.24
C THR A 147 18.79 -9.21 -0.35
N SER A 148 17.49 -9.02 -0.58
CA SER A 148 16.94 -7.70 -0.98
C SER A 148 16.73 -6.68 0.14
N THR A 149 16.19 -7.08 1.30
CA THR A 149 15.83 -6.13 2.38
C THR A 149 17.06 -5.65 3.13
N GLU A 150 17.95 -6.58 3.50
CA GLU A 150 19.24 -6.28 4.09
C GLU A 150 20.08 -5.42 3.15
N ARG A 151 20.06 -5.73 1.84
CA ARG A 151 20.78 -4.92 0.86
C ARG A 151 20.23 -3.52 0.74
N LEU A 152 18.90 -3.30 0.64
CA LEU A 152 18.40 -1.93 0.62
C LEU A 152 18.76 -1.21 1.92
N ALA A 153 18.62 -1.85 3.07
CA ALA A 153 19.02 -1.24 4.34
C ALA A 153 20.51 -0.84 4.34
N ILE A 154 21.40 -1.68 3.79
CA ILE A 154 22.82 -1.39 3.62
C ILE A 154 23.04 -0.23 2.63
N GLU A 155 22.43 -0.25 1.45
CA GLU A 155 22.58 0.81 0.43
C GLU A 155 22.05 2.15 0.95
N CYS A 156 20.88 2.14 1.59
CA CYS A 156 20.36 3.29 2.31
C CYS A 156 21.41 3.80 3.31
N ALA A 157 21.97 2.94 4.16
CA ALA A 157 22.95 3.34 5.16
C ALA A 157 24.24 3.91 4.54
N LEU A 158 24.73 3.31 3.45
CA LEU A 158 25.88 3.81 2.68
C LEU A 158 25.61 5.20 2.07
N HIS A 159 24.36 5.50 1.77
CA HIS A 159 23.91 6.80 1.29
C HIS A 159 23.38 7.71 2.40
N GLY A 160 23.56 7.35 3.68
CA GLY A 160 23.21 8.18 4.84
C GLY A 160 21.75 8.10 5.29
N LEU A 161 20.95 7.18 4.72
CA LEU A 161 19.61 6.86 5.15
C LEU A 161 19.63 5.67 6.12
N VAL A 162 19.05 5.82 7.31
CA VAL A 162 18.87 4.69 8.23
C VAL A 162 17.43 4.68 8.72
N PRO A 163 16.62 3.68 8.34
CA PRO A 163 15.22 3.66 8.73
C PRO A 163 15.07 3.61 10.24
N SER A 164 14.08 4.33 10.77
CA SER A 164 13.68 4.24 12.19
C SER A 164 12.86 2.98 12.47
N ARG A 165 12.19 2.44 11.46
CA ARG A 165 11.50 1.15 11.53
C ARG A 165 11.57 0.40 10.21
N THR A 166 11.76 -0.91 10.28
CA THR A 166 11.63 -1.85 9.17
C THR A 166 10.61 -2.91 9.52
N ARG A 167 9.61 -3.11 8.66
CA ARG A 167 8.61 -4.18 8.78
C ARG A 167 8.69 -5.10 7.58
N LEU A 168 8.74 -6.40 7.81
CA LEU A 168 8.85 -7.43 6.79
C LEU A 168 7.57 -8.26 6.74
N TYR A 169 7.11 -8.52 5.52
CA TYR A 169 5.88 -9.26 5.27
C TYR A 169 6.03 -10.28 4.15
N LYS A 170 5.17 -11.30 4.20
CA LYS A 170 5.01 -12.33 3.17
C LYS A 170 3.66 -12.18 2.49
N LEU A 171 3.63 -12.28 1.17
CA LEU A 171 2.38 -12.24 0.41
C LEU A 171 1.50 -13.43 0.83
N ASN A 172 0.28 -13.11 1.27
CA ASN A 172 -0.74 -14.10 1.59
C ASN A 172 -1.69 -14.28 0.39
N PHE A 173 -2.24 -13.18 -0.13
CA PHE A 173 -3.11 -13.20 -1.31
C PHE A 173 -3.05 -11.91 -2.13
N VAL A 174 -3.51 -12.00 -3.38
CA VAL A 174 -3.77 -10.84 -4.25
C VAL A 174 -5.24 -10.78 -4.56
N TRP A 175 -5.86 -9.62 -4.34
CA TRP A 175 -7.29 -9.43 -4.59
C TRP A 175 -7.56 -9.02 -6.04
N GLY A 176 -8.63 -9.53 -6.64
CA GLY A 176 -9.12 -9.07 -7.95
C GLY A 176 -8.42 -9.63 -9.20
N ARG A 177 -7.54 -10.63 -9.09
CA ARG A 177 -6.83 -11.22 -10.25
C ARG A 177 -7.57 -12.36 -10.98
N GLU A 178 -8.67 -12.89 -10.43
CA GLU A 178 -9.31 -14.07 -11.03
C GLU A 178 -10.02 -13.81 -12.37
N GLU A 179 -10.31 -12.56 -12.75
CA GLU A 179 -11.06 -12.26 -13.99
C GLU A 179 -10.22 -11.82 -15.21
N LYS A 180 -8.95 -11.41 -15.03
CA LYS A 180 -8.13 -10.85 -16.13
C LYS A 180 -7.20 -11.86 -16.84
N ALA A 181 -7.20 -13.13 -16.43
CA ALA A 181 -6.35 -14.20 -16.99
C ALA A 181 -6.78 -14.71 -18.38
N LYS A 182 -7.20 -13.83 -19.30
CA LYS A 182 -7.55 -14.18 -20.69
C LYS A 182 -6.66 -13.57 -21.77
N SER A 183 -5.63 -12.80 -21.42
CA SER A 183 -4.60 -12.36 -22.37
C SER A 183 -3.27 -13.06 -22.08
N GLU A 184 -2.74 -13.77 -23.06
CA GLU A 184 -1.48 -14.55 -23.05
C GLU A 184 -0.20 -13.71 -22.95
N GLU A 185 -0.26 -12.47 -22.45
CA GLU A 185 0.96 -11.79 -22.03
C GLU A 185 1.41 -12.41 -20.70
N GLU A 186 2.68 -12.82 -20.62
CA GLU A 186 3.31 -13.39 -19.43
C GLU A 186 3.10 -12.43 -18.23
N GLU A 187 2.01 -12.61 -17.49
CA GLU A 187 1.68 -11.76 -16.37
C GLU A 187 2.76 -11.99 -15.30
N LYS A 188 3.62 -10.98 -15.11
CA LYS A 188 4.70 -11.03 -14.13
C LYS A 188 4.09 -11.41 -12.78
N LYS A 189 4.52 -12.55 -12.23
CA LYS A 189 4.06 -13.03 -10.92
C LYS A 189 4.26 -11.93 -9.88
N PRO A 190 3.29 -11.69 -8.99
CA PRO A 190 3.43 -10.70 -7.94
C PRO A 190 4.60 -11.07 -7.03
N ALA A 191 5.31 -10.05 -6.55
CA ALA A 191 6.36 -10.22 -5.55
C ALA A 191 5.83 -10.92 -4.30
N GLY A 192 6.51 -11.99 -3.86
CA GLY A 192 6.13 -12.80 -2.72
C GLY A 192 6.40 -12.18 -1.35
N TYR A 193 7.14 -11.07 -1.28
CA TYR A 193 7.51 -10.40 -0.03
C TYR A 193 7.47 -8.89 -0.18
N LEU A 194 7.25 -8.22 0.96
CA LEU A 194 7.23 -6.77 1.10
C LEU A 194 8.07 -6.36 2.30
N ALA A 195 8.98 -5.40 2.11
CA ALA A 195 9.59 -4.66 3.21
C ALA A 195 9.09 -3.22 3.20
N LEU A 196 8.81 -2.69 4.38
CA LEU A 196 8.47 -1.29 4.62
C LEU A 196 9.59 -0.67 5.46
N HIS A 197 10.37 0.22 4.87
CA HIS A 197 11.36 1.02 5.58
C HIS A 197 10.80 2.41 5.84
N GLU A 198 10.72 2.77 7.10
CA GLU A 198 10.12 4.00 7.58
C GLU A 198 11.20 4.96 8.06
N PHE A 199 11.06 6.22 7.71
CA PHE A 199 12.03 7.27 8.03
C PHE A 199 11.32 8.49 8.61
N SER A 200 11.94 9.11 9.62
CA SER A 200 11.53 10.44 10.08
C SER A 200 11.98 11.54 9.11
N GLU A 201 11.56 12.78 9.35
CA GLU A 201 12.01 13.92 8.54
C GLU A 201 13.52 14.14 8.64
N GLU A 202 14.09 13.93 9.82
CA GLU A 202 15.51 14.12 10.09
C GLU A 202 16.38 13.00 9.47
N GLU A 203 15.79 11.83 9.26
CA GLU A 203 16.46 10.63 8.74
C GLU A 203 16.38 10.49 7.22
N PHE A 204 15.50 11.26 6.56
CA PHE A 204 15.20 11.06 5.14
C PHE A 204 15.79 12.16 4.23
N SER A 205 16.62 11.74 3.28
CA SER A 205 17.07 12.55 2.16
C SER A 205 16.55 11.99 0.85
N ARG A 206 15.81 12.80 0.08
CA ARG A 206 15.29 12.43 -1.24
C ARG A 206 16.40 12.08 -2.22
N ASP A 207 17.52 12.77 -2.16
CA ASP A 207 18.64 12.52 -3.07
C ASP A 207 19.37 11.23 -2.70
N ALA A 208 19.63 11.01 -1.40
CA ALA A 208 20.17 9.75 -0.92
C ALA A 208 19.27 8.57 -1.29
N PHE A 209 17.95 8.75 -1.17
CA PHE A 209 16.97 7.72 -1.52
C PHE A 209 17.02 7.42 -3.02
N ARG A 210 17.06 8.44 -3.87
CA ARG A 210 17.18 8.27 -5.33
C ARG A 210 18.47 7.54 -5.71
N THR A 211 19.58 7.84 -5.05
CA THR A 211 20.85 7.14 -5.28
C THR A 211 20.73 5.66 -4.88
N ALA A 212 20.24 5.37 -3.69
CA ALA A 212 20.03 3.99 -3.21
C ALA A 212 19.06 3.21 -4.12
N GLN A 213 17.94 3.84 -4.50
CA GLN A 213 16.96 3.27 -5.42
C GLN A 213 17.58 2.99 -6.80
N GLY A 214 18.37 3.92 -7.32
CA GLY A 214 19.08 3.77 -8.59
C GLY A 214 20.10 2.63 -8.57
N ALA A 215 20.78 2.40 -7.44
CA ALA A 215 21.71 1.29 -7.27
C ALA A 215 21.01 -0.10 -7.30
N MET A 216 19.70 -0.14 -7.07
CA MET A 216 18.88 -1.36 -7.11
C MET A 216 18.07 -1.52 -8.41
N ASN A 217 18.08 -0.54 -9.31
CA ASN A 217 17.38 -0.63 -10.59
C ASN A 217 18.04 -1.69 -11.49
N GLY A 218 17.29 -2.73 -11.85
CA GLY A 218 17.75 -3.83 -12.71
C GLY A 218 17.66 -5.22 -12.08
N GLU A 219 17.27 -5.31 -10.81
CA GLU A 219 17.15 -6.57 -10.07
C GLU A 219 15.69 -7.07 -9.99
N GLU A 220 15.46 -8.29 -9.48
CA GLU A 220 14.11 -8.83 -9.19
C GLU A 220 13.45 -8.15 -7.96
N VAL A 221 13.65 -6.84 -7.82
CA VAL A 221 13.18 -6.01 -6.71
C VAL A 221 12.52 -4.75 -7.28
N GLU A 222 11.36 -4.41 -6.75
CA GLU A 222 10.68 -3.15 -6.99
C GLU A 222 10.81 -2.27 -5.75
N VAL A 223 11.51 -1.14 -5.90
CA VAL A 223 11.68 -0.15 -4.84
C VAL A 223 10.89 1.11 -5.21
N GLN A 224 10.03 1.58 -4.31
CA GLN A 224 9.33 2.86 -4.45
C GLN A 224 9.42 3.65 -3.14
N GLY A 225 9.62 4.97 -3.27
CA GLY A 225 9.61 5.89 -2.13
C GLY A 225 8.34 6.73 -2.13
N TYR A 226 7.83 7.01 -0.94
CA TYR A 226 6.62 7.77 -0.72
C TYR A 226 6.74 8.74 0.47
N GLU A 227 5.87 9.74 0.45
CA GLU A 227 5.66 10.74 1.49
C GLU A 227 4.23 10.65 2.01
N LEU A 228 4.06 10.78 3.32
CA LEU A 228 2.77 10.69 3.99
C LEU A 228 1.85 11.83 3.51
N SER A 229 0.67 11.47 3.01
CA SER A 229 -0.32 12.43 2.53
C SER A 229 -1.58 12.45 3.40
N PHE A 230 -1.85 11.39 4.16
CA PHE A 230 -2.97 11.33 5.10
C PHE A 230 -2.79 10.19 6.10
N ALA A 231 -3.29 10.36 7.32
CA ALA A 231 -3.39 9.31 8.32
C ALA A 231 -4.67 9.49 9.15
N ALA A 232 -5.27 8.38 9.56
CA ALA A 232 -6.46 8.37 10.41
C ALA A 232 -6.54 7.08 11.26
N GLY A 233 -7.30 7.16 12.35
CA GLY A 233 -7.54 6.03 13.26
C GLY A 233 -6.59 5.98 14.46
N GLU A 234 -6.52 4.83 15.12
CA GLU A 234 -5.63 4.58 16.24
C GLU A 234 -4.18 4.56 15.75
N VAL A 235 -3.39 5.52 16.20
CA VAL A 235 -2.00 5.67 15.75
C VAL A 235 -1.08 4.92 16.71
N GLU A 236 -0.39 3.90 16.19
CA GLU A 236 0.67 3.14 16.91
C GLU A 236 2.02 3.88 16.93
#